data_AF-A0A8T3QLE9-F1
#
_entry.id   AF-A0A8T3QLE9-F1
#
_cell.length_a   1.000
_cell.length_b   1.000
_cell.length_c   1.000
_cell.angle_alpha   90.00
_cell.angle_beta   90.00
_cell.angle_gamma   90.00
#
_symmetry.space_group_name_H-M   'P 1'
#
loop_
_entity.id
_entity.type
_entity.pdbx_description
1 polymer ?
#
loop_
_entity_poly.entity_id
_entity_poly.type
_entity_poly.pdbx_seq_one_letter_code
_entity_poly.pdbx_strand_id
1 'polypeptide(L)'
;MTTPTRQPGERRPQLDRAPSERYPTPVARQPANDPLAGILVPVGIVLGGAIAFVVLGGILTITAGLVILAAVVGWLIGTFVSPPLRAGLVGLGAVALGLLGIWLFGRIEGGVMDPAAYFLAVHGWPLVVLQFLAGGGVAAAASR
;
A
#
# COMPACT_ATOMS: atom_id res chain seq x y z
N MET A 1 6.26 22.34 64.95
CA MET A 1 5.50 21.68 63.87
C MET A 1 4.15 21.28 64.43
N THR A 2 3.10 22.01 64.10
CA THR A 2 1.74 21.80 64.62
C THR A 2 0.93 21.05 63.57
N THR A 3 0.63 19.78 63.85
CA THR A 3 -0.29 18.96 63.04
C THR A 3 -1.71 19.51 63.22
N PRO A 4 -2.42 19.92 62.16
CA PRO A 4 -3.77 20.43 62.30
C PRO A 4 -4.71 19.29 62.74
N THR A 5 -5.26 19.39 63.94
CA THR A 5 -6.29 18.52 64.50
C THR A 5 -7.61 18.81 63.80
N ARG A 6 -7.96 17.98 62.82
CA ARG A 6 -9.23 18.07 62.08
C ARG A 6 -10.39 17.71 63.02
N GLN A 7 -11.34 18.63 63.20
CA GLN A 7 -12.50 18.38 64.07
C GLN A 7 -13.50 17.43 63.40
N PRO A 8 -14.11 16.47 64.14
CA PRO A 8 -15.14 15.59 63.60
C PRO A 8 -16.34 16.42 63.14
N GLY A 9 -16.53 16.57 61.82
CA GLY A 9 -17.61 17.38 61.22
C GLY A 9 -17.13 18.40 60.19
N GLU A 10 -15.83 18.65 60.07
CA GLU A 10 -15.31 19.53 59.02
C GLU A 10 -15.57 18.93 57.63
N ARG A 11 -16.26 19.70 56.77
CA ARG A 11 -16.46 19.35 55.35
C ARG A 11 -15.10 19.09 54.71
N ARG A 12 -14.96 17.92 54.08
CA ARG A 12 -13.75 17.59 53.31
C ARG A 12 -13.56 18.65 52.21
N PRO A 13 -12.32 19.10 51.94
CA PRO A 13 -12.02 19.96 50.81
C PRO A 13 -12.58 19.30 49.55
N GLN A 14 -13.55 19.97 48.93
CA GLN A 14 -14.12 19.51 47.69
C GLN A 14 -13.02 19.66 46.63
N LEU A 15 -12.63 18.55 46.03
CA LEU A 15 -11.60 18.55 45.01
C LEU A 15 -12.22 19.08 43.71
N ASP A 16 -11.71 20.20 43.20
CA ASP A 16 -12.24 20.86 41.99
C ASP A 16 -12.14 20.01 40.72
N ARG A 17 -11.31 18.95 40.73
CA ARG A 17 -11.16 18.02 39.61
C ARG A 17 -11.30 16.57 40.01
N ALA A 18 -11.91 15.81 39.10
CA ALA A 18 -11.98 14.36 39.18
C ALA A 18 -10.56 13.75 39.18
N PRO A 19 -10.34 12.63 39.89
CA PRO A 19 -9.02 11.99 39.98
C PRO A 19 -8.38 11.65 38.62
N SER A 20 -9.20 11.32 37.62
CA SER A 20 -8.78 10.97 36.27
C SER A 20 -8.19 12.13 35.47
N GLU A 21 -8.48 13.38 35.84
CA GLU A 21 -8.02 14.58 35.14
C GLU A 21 -6.66 15.08 35.63
N ARG A 22 -6.10 14.47 36.68
CA ARG A 22 -4.78 14.83 37.24
C ARG A 22 -3.63 14.20 36.49
N TYR A 23 -3.90 13.13 35.76
CA TYR A 23 -2.90 12.43 35.00
C TYR A 23 -2.95 12.94 33.56
N PRO A 24 -1.82 13.41 33.01
CA PRO A 24 -1.76 13.67 31.59
C PRO A 24 -2.09 12.35 30.87
N THR A 25 -3.08 12.41 29.98
CA THR A 25 -3.39 11.28 29.10
C THR A 25 -2.08 10.92 28.39
N PRO A 26 -1.62 9.65 28.43
CA PRO A 26 -0.47 9.24 27.65
C PRO A 26 -0.78 9.56 26.20
N VAL A 27 -0.13 10.59 25.65
CA VAL A 27 -0.18 10.85 24.22
C VAL A 27 0.37 9.57 23.61
N ALA A 28 -0.48 8.83 22.89
CA ALA A 28 -0.08 7.60 22.23
C ALA A 28 1.21 7.93 21.46
N ARG A 29 2.32 7.33 21.88
CA ARG A 29 3.63 7.56 21.27
C ARG A 29 3.49 7.11 19.83
N GLN A 30 3.36 8.08 18.92
CA GLN A 30 3.32 7.83 17.49
C GLN A 30 4.63 7.09 17.18
N PRO A 31 4.58 5.86 16.63
CA PRO A 31 5.79 5.14 16.29
C PRO A 31 6.64 6.05 15.41
N ALA A 32 7.93 6.15 15.71
CA ALA A 32 8.85 6.92 14.89
C ALA A 32 8.72 6.40 13.47
N ASN A 33 8.14 7.21 12.57
CA ASN A 33 8.02 6.88 11.17
C ASN A 33 9.43 6.77 10.63
N ASP A 34 9.97 5.55 10.52
CA ASP A 34 11.25 5.32 9.89
C ASP A 34 11.10 5.71 8.41
N PRO A 35 11.74 6.81 7.98
CA PRO A 35 11.58 7.31 6.62
C PRO A 35 12.06 6.28 5.58
N LEU A 36 12.99 5.41 5.97
CA LEU A 36 13.45 4.32 5.11
C LEU A 36 12.37 3.24 4.97
N ALA A 37 11.69 2.86 6.05
CA ALA A 37 10.59 1.91 5.98
C ALA A 37 9.44 2.41 5.07
N GLY A 38 9.18 3.73 5.11
CA GLY A 38 8.19 4.37 4.22
C GLY A 38 8.53 4.30 2.73
N ILE A 39 9.80 4.08 2.36
CA ILE A 39 10.25 3.94 0.97
C ILE A 39 10.46 2.47 0.60
N LEU A 40 11.09 1.69 1.48
CA LEU A 40 11.48 0.31 1.23
C LEU A 40 10.27 -0.62 1.09
N VAL A 41 9.20 -0.39 1.86
CA VAL A 41 7.99 -1.23 1.78
C VAL A 41 7.30 -1.08 0.41
N PRO A 42 6.98 0.12 -0.09
CA PRO A 42 6.45 0.29 -1.44
C PRO A 42 7.37 -0.29 -2.52
N VAL A 43 8.68 -0.06 -2.43
CA VAL A 43 9.66 -0.60 -3.38
C VAL A 43 9.63 -2.13 -3.38
N GLY A 44 9.59 -2.75 -2.21
CA GLY A 44 9.49 -4.20 -2.07
C GLY A 44 8.21 -4.76 -2.69
N ILE A 45 7.08 -4.08 -2.53
CA ILE A 45 5.80 -4.49 -3.13
C ILE A 45 5.84 -4.35 -4.65
N VAL A 46 6.39 -3.26 -5.17
CA VAL A 46 6.52 -3.04 -6.63
C VAL A 46 7.43 -4.11 -7.24
N LEU A 47 8.60 -4.34 -6.64
CA LEU A 47 9.54 -5.36 -7.13
C LEU A 47 8.96 -6.77 -7.01
N GLY A 48 8.36 -7.12 -5.87
CA GLY A 48 7.71 -8.40 -5.67
C GLY A 48 6.55 -8.63 -6.63
N GLY A 49 5.72 -7.62 -6.86
CA GLY A 49 4.64 -7.64 -7.84
C GLY A 49 5.15 -7.82 -9.26
N ALA A 50 6.21 -7.12 -9.66
CA ALA A 50 6.82 -7.27 -10.98
C ALA A 50 7.39 -8.68 -11.19
N ILE A 51 8.09 -9.24 -10.20
CA ILE A 51 8.61 -10.62 -10.26
C ILE A 51 7.46 -11.62 -10.36
N ALA A 52 6.41 -11.45 -9.55
CA ALA A 52 5.22 -12.30 -9.62
C ALA A 52 4.59 -12.23 -11.01
N PHE A 53 4.48 -11.04 -11.61
CA PHE A 53 3.98 -10.86 -12.98
C PHE A 53 4.80 -11.63 -14.01
N VAL A 54 6.12 -11.60 -13.92
CA VAL A 54 7.00 -12.32 -14.86
C VAL A 54 6.83 -13.83 -14.70
N VAL A 55 6.91 -14.34 -13.47
CA VAL A 55 6.82 -15.78 -13.19
C VAL A 55 5.43 -16.33 -13.54
N LEU A 56 4.37 -15.68 -13.06
CA LEU A 56 3.00 -16.11 -13.35
C LEU A 56 2.60 -15.82 -14.79
N GLY A 57 3.10 -14.76 -15.42
CA GLY A 57 2.80 -14.45 -16.82
C GLY A 57 3.29 -15.54 -17.77
N GLY A 58 4.45 -16.13 -17.50
CA GLY A 58 4.97 -17.28 -18.25
C GLY A 58 4.19 -18.58 -17.99
N ILE A 59 3.77 -18.83 -16.75
CA ILE A 59 3.10 -20.09 -16.37
C ILE A 59 1.60 -20.08 -16.67
N LEU A 60 0.89 -18.97 -16.38
CA LEU A 60 -0.56 -18.99 -16.41
C LEU A 60 -1.08 -19.12 -17.83
N THR A 61 -0.44 -18.54 -18.85
CA THR A 61 -1.02 -18.32 -20.20
C THR A 61 -2.44 -17.68 -20.22
N ILE A 62 -3.02 -17.42 -19.04
CA ILE A 62 -4.39 -16.99 -18.80
C ILE A 62 -4.33 -15.52 -18.38
N THR A 63 -4.74 -14.69 -19.33
CA THR A 63 -4.83 -13.22 -19.21
C THR A 63 -5.67 -12.75 -18.02
N ALA A 64 -6.69 -13.51 -17.60
CA ALA A 64 -7.51 -13.18 -16.44
C ALA A 64 -6.72 -13.19 -15.11
N GLY A 65 -5.73 -14.07 -14.97
CA GLY A 65 -4.89 -14.14 -13.78
C GLY A 65 -4.03 -12.89 -13.58
N LEU A 66 -3.57 -12.28 -14.67
CA LEU A 66 -2.80 -11.03 -14.63
C LEU A 66 -3.64 -9.84 -14.17
N VAL A 67 -4.94 -9.79 -14.52
CA VAL A 67 -5.85 -8.75 -14.04
C VAL A 67 -6.07 -8.88 -12.52
N ILE A 68 -6.27 -10.11 -12.04
CA ILE A 68 -6.41 -10.39 -10.60
C ILE A 68 -5.12 -10.00 -9.87
N LEU A 69 -3.97 -10.39 -10.42
CA LEU A 69 -2.66 -10.04 -9.85
C LEU A 69 -2.45 -8.52 -9.83
N ALA A 70 -2.82 -7.80 -10.90
CA ALA A 70 -2.78 -6.33 -10.94
C ALA A 70 -3.63 -5.73 -9.80
N ALA A 71 -4.86 -6.22 -9.61
CA ALA A 71 -5.74 -5.75 -8.55
C ALA A 71 -5.14 -6.00 -7.15
N VAL A 72 -4.57 -7.19 -6.91
CA VAL A 72 -3.94 -7.54 -5.63
C VAL A 72 -2.71 -6.66 -5.36
N VAL A 73 -1.84 -6.49 -6.35
CA VAL A 73 -0.67 -5.60 -6.23
C VAL A 73 -1.11 -4.15 -6.00
N GLY A 74 -2.12 -3.70 -6.75
CA GLY A 74 -2.72 -2.38 -6.55
C GLY A 74 -3.24 -2.20 -5.13
N TRP A 75 -4.01 -3.16 -4.61
CA TRP A 75 -4.54 -3.15 -3.25
C TRP A 75 -3.43 -3.07 -2.19
N LEU A 76 -2.38 -3.88 -2.34
CA LEU A 76 -1.21 -3.81 -1.46
C LEU A 76 -0.59 -2.43 -1.50
N ILE A 77 -0.32 -1.88 -2.70
CA ILE A 77 0.25 -0.53 -2.85
C ILE A 77 -0.63 0.51 -2.15
N GLY A 78 -1.94 0.46 -2.32
CA GLY A 78 -2.86 1.39 -1.67
C GLY A 78 -2.83 1.30 -0.14
N THR A 79 -2.56 0.12 0.41
CA THR A 79 -2.44 -0.09 1.87
C THR A 79 -1.21 0.60 2.46
N PHE A 80 -0.13 0.75 1.68
CA PHE A 80 1.15 1.28 2.18
C PHE A 80 1.54 2.65 1.61
N VAL A 81 0.84 3.13 0.57
CA VAL A 81 1.15 4.39 -0.11
C VAL A 81 -0.01 5.36 0.04
N SER A 82 0.27 6.53 0.59
CA SER A 82 -0.66 7.67 0.62
C SER A 82 0.06 8.93 0.11
N PRO A 83 -0.64 9.92 -0.48
CA PRO A 83 -2.08 10.03 -0.78
C PRO A 83 -2.54 9.24 -2.03
N PRO A 84 -3.86 9.13 -2.29
CA PRO A 84 -4.40 8.25 -3.34
C PRO A 84 -3.89 8.48 -4.76
N LEU A 85 -3.57 9.73 -5.12
CA LEU A 85 -2.94 10.02 -6.40
C LEU A 85 -1.57 9.35 -6.52
N ARG A 86 -0.75 9.37 -5.46
CA ARG A 86 0.56 8.71 -5.47
C ARG A 86 0.40 7.20 -5.52
N ALA A 87 -0.52 6.63 -4.73
CA ALA A 87 -0.81 5.19 -4.77
C ALA A 87 -1.22 4.72 -6.17
N GLY A 88 -2.12 5.47 -6.83
CA GLY A 88 -2.53 5.17 -8.19
C GLY A 88 -1.39 5.21 -9.19
N LEU A 89 -0.52 6.23 -9.13
CA LEU A 89 0.65 6.33 -10.00
C LEU A 89 1.66 5.19 -9.76
N VAL A 90 1.89 4.81 -8.50
CA VAL A 90 2.76 3.68 -8.15
C VAL A 90 2.15 2.37 -8.64
N GLY A 91 0.84 2.18 -8.50
CA GLY A 91 0.11 1.03 -9.04
C GLY A 91 0.22 0.92 -10.56
N LEU A 92 0.04 2.03 -11.29
CA LEU A 92 0.23 2.07 -12.73
C LEU A 92 1.67 1.73 -13.13
N GLY A 93 2.66 2.29 -12.43
CA GLY A 93 4.07 2.01 -12.67
C GLY A 93 4.42 0.54 -12.42
N ALA A 94 3.89 -0.06 -11.36
CA ALA A 94 4.10 -1.47 -11.05
C ALA A 94 3.54 -2.39 -12.14
N VAL A 95 2.31 -2.13 -12.62
CA VAL A 95 1.71 -2.89 -13.73
C VAL A 95 2.51 -2.71 -15.02
N ALA A 96 2.90 -1.47 -15.35
CA ALA A 96 3.72 -1.19 -16.53
C ALA A 96 5.05 -1.95 -16.50
N LEU A 97 5.73 -1.95 -15.35
CA LEU A 97 6.98 -2.68 -15.15
C LEU A 97 6.79 -4.20 -15.22
N GLY A 98 5.73 -4.73 -14.62
CA GLY A 98 5.38 -6.16 -14.71
C GLY A 98 5.15 -6.60 -16.16
N LEU A 99 4.35 -5.82 -16.90
CA LEU A 99 4.13 -6.04 -18.34
C LEU A 99 5.45 -5.97 -19.11
N LEU A 100 6.23 -4.91 -18.92
CA LEU A 100 7.54 -4.75 -19.57
C LEU A 100 8.48 -5.93 -19.27
N GLY A 101 8.45 -6.48 -18.05
CA GLY A 101 9.20 -7.66 -17.67
C GLY A 101 8.78 -8.90 -18.45
N ILE A 102 7.47 -9.14 -18.62
CA ILE A 102 6.94 -10.23 -19.45
C ILE A 102 7.40 -10.06 -20.90
N TRP A 103 7.30 -8.84 -21.45
CA TRP A 103 7.78 -8.56 -22.80
C TRP A 103 9.29 -8.82 -22.93
N LEU A 104 10.09 -8.36 -21.97
CA LEU A 104 11.55 -8.54 -22.01
C LEU A 104 11.92 -10.03 -21.95
N PHE A 105 11.21 -10.81 -21.15
CA PHE A 105 11.38 -12.27 -21.11
C PHE A 105 11.07 -12.90 -22.48
N GLY A 106 9.91 -12.61 -23.07
CA GLY A 106 9.55 -13.09 -24.41
C GLY A 106 10.51 -12.60 -25.51
N ARG A 107 11.06 -11.38 -25.36
CA ARG A 107 12.07 -10.81 -26.27
C ARG A 107 13.36 -11.62 -26.26
N ILE A 108 13.80 -12.07 -25.08
CA ILE A 108 15.03 -12.88 -24.89
C ILE A 108 14.83 -14.29 -25.45
N GLU A 109 13.65 -14.90 -25.26
CA GLU A 109 13.38 -16.28 -25.69
C GLU A 109 13.05 -16.42 -27.18
N GLY A 110 12.23 -15.52 -27.74
CA GLY A 110 11.62 -15.68 -29.07
C GLY A 110 12.03 -14.63 -30.10
N GLY A 111 12.82 -13.63 -29.69
CA GLY A 111 13.53 -12.78 -30.62
C GLY A 111 12.72 -11.75 -31.41
N VAL A 112 11.41 -11.51 -31.24
CA VAL A 112 10.72 -10.40 -31.98
C VAL A 112 9.46 -9.83 -31.31
N MET A 113 9.37 -8.49 -31.28
CA MET A 113 8.23 -7.56 -31.49
C MET A 113 8.44 -6.32 -30.64
N ASP A 114 8.10 -5.14 -31.19
CA ASP A 114 8.00 -3.92 -30.39
C ASP A 114 6.98 -4.14 -29.26
N PRO A 115 7.22 -3.64 -28.03
CA PRO A 115 6.34 -3.89 -26.88
C PRO A 115 4.86 -3.65 -27.18
N ALA A 116 4.52 -2.59 -27.91
CA ALA A 116 3.13 -2.28 -28.23
C ALA A 116 2.48 -3.35 -29.12
N ALA A 117 3.21 -3.81 -30.14
CA ALA A 117 2.75 -4.88 -31.04
C ALA A 117 2.59 -6.20 -30.30
N TYR A 118 3.51 -6.51 -29.38
CA TYR A 118 3.45 -7.72 -28.56
C TYR A 118 2.19 -7.76 -27.68
N PHE A 119 1.92 -6.69 -26.92
CA PHE A 119 0.75 -6.69 -26.03
C PHE A 119 -0.57 -6.67 -26.80
N LEU A 120 -0.64 -5.98 -27.94
CA LEU A 120 -1.81 -6.03 -28.81
C LEU A 120 -2.07 -7.46 -29.34
N ALA A 121 -1.01 -8.16 -29.76
CA ALA A 121 -1.13 -9.50 -30.31
C ALA A 121 -1.41 -10.57 -29.23
N VAL A 122 -0.76 -10.48 -28.07
CA VAL A 122 -0.81 -11.54 -27.03
C VAL A 122 -1.95 -11.31 -26.03
N HIS A 123 -2.20 -10.06 -25.63
CA HIS A 123 -3.16 -9.74 -24.57
C HIS A 123 -4.43 -9.05 -25.09
N GLY A 124 -4.31 -8.33 -26.20
CA GLY A 124 -5.35 -7.45 -26.72
C GLY A 124 -5.46 -6.15 -25.91
N TRP A 125 -5.83 -5.06 -26.60
CA TRP A 125 -5.95 -3.73 -25.98
C TRP A 125 -6.92 -3.66 -24.79
N PRO A 126 -8.09 -4.35 -24.75
CA PRO A 126 -9.04 -4.20 -23.64
C PRO A 126 -8.45 -4.71 -22.33
N LEU A 127 -7.66 -5.78 -22.42
CA LEU A 127 -7.14 -6.48 -21.28
C LEU A 127 -5.99 -5.71 -20.63
N VAL A 128 -5.14 -5.09 -21.45
CA VAL A 128 -4.11 -4.15 -20.98
C VAL A 128 -4.74 -2.98 -20.24
N VAL A 129 -5.82 -2.39 -20.79
CA VAL A 129 -6.56 -1.30 -20.12
C VAL A 129 -7.13 -1.77 -18.78
N LEU A 130 -7.74 -2.96 -18.73
CA LEU A 130 -8.26 -3.54 -17.49
C LEU A 130 -7.17 -3.75 -16.43
N GLN A 131 -5.97 -4.19 -16.82
CA GLN A 131 -4.86 -4.35 -15.89
C GLN A 131 -4.41 -3.02 -15.29
N PHE A 132 -4.31 -1.96 -16.11
CA PHE A 132 -3.97 -0.63 -15.62
C PHE A 132 -5.05 -0.05 -14.70
N LEU A 133 -6.32 -0.20 -15.07
CA LEU A 133 -7.44 0.22 -14.22
C LEU A 133 -7.49 -0.57 -12.91
N ALA A 134 -7.23 -1.87 -12.96
CA ALA A 134 -7.15 -2.71 -11.77
C ALA A 134 -5.99 -2.28 -10.87
N GLY A 135 -4.76 -2.23 -11.37
CA GLY A 135 -3.61 -1.88 -10.54
C GLY A 135 -3.64 -0.44 -10.03
N GLY A 136 -3.81 0.53 -10.92
CA GLY A 136 -3.83 1.95 -10.55
C GLY A 136 -5.10 2.34 -9.79
N GLY A 137 -6.26 1.88 -10.26
CA GLY A 137 -7.56 2.21 -9.65
C GLY A 137 -7.73 1.59 -8.27
N VAL A 138 -7.39 0.30 -8.10
CA VAL A 138 -7.47 -0.36 -6.79
C VAL A 138 -6.46 0.26 -5.82
N ALA A 139 -5.25 0.61 -6.27
CA ALA A 139 -4.29 1.33 -5.43
C ALA A 139 -4.81 2.69 -4.95
N ALA A 140 -5.39 3.48 -5.86
CA ALA A 140 -5.98 4.77 -5.50
C ALA A 140 -7.23 4.65 -4.62
N ALA A 141 -7.97 3.54 -4.72
CA ALA A 141 -9.15 3.29 -3.89
C ALA A 141 -8.77 2.81 -2.48
N ALA A 142 -7.79 1.91 -2.37
CA ALA A 142 -7.36 1.31 -1.10
C ALA A 142 -6.50 2.24 -0.22
N SER A 143 -6.05 3.37 -0.76
CA SER A 143 -5.24 4.40 -0.06
C SER A 143 -6.08 5.57 0.50
N ARG A 144 -7.40 5.41 0.49
CA ARG A 144 -8.35 6.40 1.03
C ARG A 144 -8.68 6.14 2.49
#